data_AF-W9VDG7-F1
#
_entry.id   AF-W9VDG7-F1
#
_cell.length_a   1.000
_cell.length_b   1.000
_cell.length_c   1.000
_cell.angle_alpha   90.00
_cell.angle_beta   90.00
_cell.angle_gamma   90.00
#
_symmetry.space_group_name_H-M   'P 1'
#
loop_
_entity.id
_entity.type
_entity.pdbx_description
1 polymer ?
#
loop_
_entity_poly.entity_id
_entity_poly.type
_entity_poly.pdbx_seq_one_letter_code
_entity_poly.pdbx_strand_id
1 'polypeptide(L)'
;MTQISANISPETRDRLERYVRARGLKKGFVIEQALLHHLQAVSEIPDDMLIPPRLVVEQKTGDRLLERLASNEPPNQAMQALFADPGDVQASEGS
;
A
#
# COMPACT_ATOMS: atom_id res chain seq x y z
N MET A 1 -33.84 3.38 -16.28
CA MET A 1 -33.60 3.02 -14.87
C MET A 1 -33.12 1.58 -14.88
N THR A 2 -31.93 1.31 -14.36
CA THR A 2 -31.34 -0.03 -14.35
C THR A 2 -31.30 -0.52 -12.92
N GLN A 3 -31.80 -1.72 -12.65
CA GLN A 3 -31.81 -2.31 -11.31
C GLN A 3 -30.67 -3.31 -11.19
N ILE A 4 -29.92 -3.23 -10.10
CA ILE A 4 -28.85 -4.17 -9.77
C ILE A 4 -29.22 -4.86 -8.47
N SER A 5 -29.09 -6.18 -8.43
CA SER A 5 -29.20 -6.99 -7.22
C SER A 5 -27.85 -7.64 -6.90
N ALA A 6 -27.48 -7.61 -5.63
CA ALA A 6 -26.25 -8.23 -5.14
C ALA A 6 -26.46 -8.76 -3.73
N ASN A 7 -25.86 -9.91 -3.43
CA ASN A 7 -25.81 -10.44 -2.08
C ASN A 7 -24.64 -9.80 -1.33
N ILE A 8 -24.90 -9.30 -0.13
CA ILE A 8 -23.87 -8.74 0.76
C ILE A 8 -23.95 -9.42 2.12
N SER A 9 -22.84 -9.42 2.86
CA SER A 9 -22.84 -9.94 4.22
C SER A 9 -23.75 -9.11 5.14
N PRO A 10 -24.33 -9.72 6.20
CA PRO A 10 -25.10 -8.99 7.20
C PRO A 10 -24.32 -7.83 7.82
N GLU A 11 -23.03 -8.05 8.11
CA GLU A 11 -22.14 -7.02 8.64
C GLU A 11 -22.01 -5.81 7.71
N THR A 12 -21.84 -6.04 6.40
CA THR A 12 -21.75 -4.96 5.39
C THR A 12 -23.05 -4.18 5.31
N ARG A 13 -24.19 -4.88 5.33
CA ARG A 13 -25.51 -4.25 5.37
C ARG A 13 -25.64 -3.35 6.59
N ASP A 14 -25.33 -3.84 7.77
CA ASP A 14 -25.50 -3.10 9.02
C ASP A 14 -24.58 -1.86 9.07
N ARG A 15 -23.36 -1.98 8.53
CA ARG A 15 -22.43 -0.85 8.36
C ARG A 15 -22.98 0.22 7.42
N LEU A 16 -23.53 -0.19 6.27
CA LEU A 16 -24.18 0.72 5.32
C LEU A 16 -25.37 1.44 5.98
N GLU A 17 -26.21 0.70 6.71
CA GLU A 17 -27.39 1.26 7.39
C GLU A 17 -27.01 2.29 8.44
N ARG A 18 -25.98 2.02 9.24
CA ARG A 18 -25.47 2.97 10.22
C ARG A 18 -24.95 4.24 9.56
N TYR A 19 -24.20 4.09 8.48
CA TYR A 19 -23.62 5.23 7.74
C TYR A 19 -24.71 6.12 7.13
N VAL A 20 -25.68 5.54 6.42
CA VAL A 20 -26.74 6.32 5.77
C VAL A 20 -27.61 7.05 6.79
N ARG A 21 -27.91 6.40 7.93
CA ARG A 21 -28.69 6.99 9.02
C ARG A 21 -27.94 8.15 9.66
N ALA A 22 -26.66 7.96 10.00
CA ALA A 22 -25.85 8.99 10.65
C ALA A 22 -25.69 10.26 9.80
N ARG A 23 -25.72 10.12 8.46
CA ARG A 23 -25.51 11.24 7.53
C ARG A 23 -26.78 11.71 6.81
N GLY A 24 -27.95 11.12 7.09
CA GLY A 24 -29.20 11.44 6.42
C GLY A 24 -29.20 11.15 4.91
N LEU A 25 -28.40 10.17 4.46
CA LEU A 25 -28.22 9.84 3.05
C LEU A 25 -29.18 8.72 2.59
N LYS A 26 -29.44 8.67 1.29
CA LYS A 26 -30.19 7.55 0.68
C LYS A 26 -29.25 6.36 0.43
N LYS A 27 -29.70 5.14 0.73
CA LYS A 27 -28.94 3.90 0.44
C LYS A 27 -28.51 3.82 -1.02
N GLY A 28 -29.42 4.08 -1.96
CA GLY A 28 -29.13 4.06 -3.39
C GLY A 28 -28.06 5.07 -3.81
N PHE A 29 -28.03 6.25 -3.20
CA PHE A 29 -26.99 7.25 -3.46
C PHE A 29 -25.61 6.74 -3.02
N VAL A 30 -25.51 6.15 -1.82
CA VAL A 30 -24.23 5.61 -1.32
C VAL A 30 -23.74 4.44 -2.18
N ILE A 31 -24.65 3.57 -2.63
CA ILE A 31 -24.32 2.45 -3.53
C ILE A 31 -23.81 2.96 -4.87
N GLU A 32 -24.49 3.93 -5.48
CA GLU A 32 -24.06 4.54 -6.74
C GLU A 32 -22.67 5.17 -6.62
N GLN A 33 -22.43 5.97 -5.56
CA GLN A 33 -21.13 6.58 -5.34
C GLN A 33 -20.03 5.55 -5.13
N ALA A 34 -20.30 4.47 -4.39
CA ALA A 34 -19.34 3.40 -4.20
C ALA A 34 -18.99 2.70 -5.52
N LEU A 35 -19.98 2.44 -6.37
CA LEU A 35 -19.78 1.86 -7.71
C LEU A 35 -18.95 2.79 -8.60
N LEU A 36 -19.30 4.08 -8.64
CA LEU A 36 -18.56 5.07 -9.43
C LEU A 36 -17.10 5.18 -8.98
N HIS A 37 -16.85 5.28 -7.67
CA HIS A 37 -15.49 5.33 -7.14
C HIS A 37 -14.69 4.07 -7.49
N HIS A 38 -15.31 2.89 -7.41
CA HIS A 38 -14.64 1.65 -7.76
C HIS A 38 -14.28 1.60 -9.25
N LEU A 39 -15.24 1.92 -10.13
CA LEU A 39 -15.03 1.90 -11.59
C LEU A 39 -14.02 2.96 -12.03
N GLN A 40 -14.01 4.13 -11.39
CA GLN A 40 -13.02 5.17 -11.64
C GLN A 40 -11.62 4.71 -11.24
N ALA A 41 -11.45 4.12 -10.05
CA ALA A 41 -10.15 3.60 -9.62
C ALA A 41 -9.61 2.51 -10.56
N VAL A 42 -10.48 1.64 -11.08
CA VAL A 42 -10.10 0.64 -12.09
C VAL A 42 -9.72 1.30 -13.42
N SER A 43 -10.37 2.40 -13.81
CA SER A 43 -10.07 3.10 -15.06
C SER A 43 -8.79 3.94 -15.00
N GLU A 44 -8.38 4.38 -13.82
CA GLU A 44 -7.17 5.19 -13.59
C GLU A 44 -5.88 4.38 -13.64
N ILE A 45 -5.94 3.05 -13.49
CA ILE A 45 -4.78 2.16 -13.55
C ILE A 45 -4.94 1.23 -14.76
N PRO A 46 -4.37 1.59 -15.92
CA PRO A 46 -4.31 0.69 -17.06
C PRO A 46 -3.51 -0.57 -16.69
N ASP A 47 -4.01 -1.76 -17.06
CA ASP A 47 -3.35 -3.05 -16.77
C ASP A 47 -1.93 -3.15 -17.36
N ASP A 48 -1.61 -2.34 -18.36
CA ASP A 48 -0.30 -2.21 -18.99
C ASP A 48 0.64 -1.20 -18.29
N MET A 49 0.15 -0.44 -17.32
CA MET A 49 0.92 0.63 -16.65
C MET A 49 1.61 0.19 -15.35
N LEU A 50 1.27 -0.98 -14.81
CA LEU A 50 1.94 -1.58 -13.66
C LEU A 50 2.83 -2.75 -14.10
N ILE A 51 3.98 -2.43 -14.70
CA ILE A 51 5.06 -3.41 -14.90
C ILE A 51 5.98 -3.34 -13.67
N PRO A 52 5.87 -4.25 -12.68
CA PRO A 52 6.80 -4.26 -11.56
C PRO A 52 8.22 -4.51 -12.11
N PRO A 53 9.23 -3.73 -11.68
CA PRO A 53 10.60 -3.96 -12.09
C PRO A 53 11.02 -5.38 -11.65
N ARG A 54 11.46 -6.20 -12.62
CA ARG A 54 11.99 -7.54 -12.34
C ARG A 54 13.52 -7.47 -12.36
N LEU A 55 14.14 -7.81 -11.23
CA LEU A 55 15.58 -8.01 -11.16
C LEU A 55 15.89 -9.49 -11.39
N VAL A 56 16.42 -9.82 -12.57
CA VAL A 56 16.89 -11.19 -12.87
C VAL A 56 18.35 -11.29 -12.47
N VAL A 57 18.67 -12.27 -11.64
CA VAL A 57 20.03 -12.54 -11.15
C VAL A 57 20.39 -14.00 -11.38
N GLU A 58 21.68 -14.30 -11.37
CA GLU A 58 22.15 -15.68 -11.33
C GLU A 58 21.73 -16.37 -10.02
N GLN A 59 21.51 -17.69 -10.06
CA GLN A 59 21.03 -18.48 -8.93
C GLN A 59 21.87 -18.25 -7.66
N LYS A 60 23.20 -18.35 -7.78
CA LYS A 60 24.15 -18.09 -6.69
C LYS A 60 23.95 -16.73 -6.03
N THR A 61 23.66 -15.71 -6.83
CA THR A 61 23.43 -14.34 -6.34
C THR A 61 22.07 -14.24 -5.64
N GLY A 62 21.06 -14.93 -6.16
CA GLY A 62 19.75 -15.07 -5.53
C GLY A 62 19.83 -15.73 -4.14
N ASP A 63 20.53 -16.85 -4.03
CA ASP A 63 20.69 -17.58 -2.76
C ASP A 63 21.35 -16.69 -1.69
N ARG A 64 22.44 -16.01 -2.07
CA ARG A 64 23.14 -15.06 -1.19
C ARG A 64 22.24 -13.88 -0.78
N LEU A 65 21.34 -13.42 -1.65
CA LEU A 65 20.41 -12.34 -1.34
C LEU A 65 19.38 -12.80 -0.30
N LEU A 66 18.83 -14.00 -0.45
CA LEU A 66 17.86 -14.59 0.48
C LEU A 66 18.47 -14.79 1.88
N GLU A 67 19.70 -15.29 1.95
CA GLU A 67 20.42 -15.45 3.23
C GLU A 67 20.58 -14.12 3.97
N ARG A 68 20.96 -13.06 3.27
CA ARG A 68 21.17 -11.73 3.88
C ARG A 68 19.87 -11.04 4.29
N LEU A 69 18.78 -11.26 3.55
CA LEU A 69 17.46 -10.78 3.95
C LEU A 69 16.97 -11.48 5.21
N ALA A 70 17.23 -12.79 5.34
CA ALA A 70 16.86 -13.56 6.52
C ALA A 70 17.70 -13.20 7.76
N SER A 71 18.96 -12.79 7.58
CA SER A 71 19.89 -12.53 8.69
C SER A 71 19.63 -11.23 9.46
N ASN A 72 18.77 -10.33 8.96
CA ASN A 72 18.52 -8.99 9.54
C ASN A 72 19.82 -8.28 9.96
N GLU A 73 20.84 -8.35 9.10
CA GLU A 73 22.16 -7.78 9.39
C GLU A 73 22.05 -6.25 9.57
N PRO A 74 22.67 -5.66 10.61
CA PRO A 74 22.65 -4.21 10.78
C PRO A 74 23.39 -3.51 9.62
N PRO A 75 23.07 -2.24 9.33
CA PRO A 75 23.77 -1.47 8.31
C PRO A 75 25.28 -1.48 8.57
N ASN A 76 26.07 -1.76 7.55
CA ASN A 76 27.52 -1.72 7.68
C ASN A 76 28.03 -0.28 7.83
N GLN A 77 29.31 -0.11 8.20
CA GLN A 77 29.92 1.20 8.44
C GLN A 77 29.79 2.16 7.24
N ALA A 78 29.91 1.66 6.01
CA ALA A 78 29.77 2.49 4.80
C ALA A 78 28.33 3.00 4.63
N MET A 79 27.33 2.17 4.94
CA MET A 79 25.93 2.60 4.96
C MET A 79 25.69 3.61 6.08
N GLN A 80 26.20 3.36 7.28
CA GLN A 80 26.07 4.31 8.40
C GLN A 80 26.69 5.67 8.06
N ALA A 81 27.88 5.68 7.43
CA ALA A 81 28.52 6.91 6.97
C ALA A 81 27.74 7.62 5.84
N LEU A 82 27.10 6.86 4.93
CA LEU A 82 26.28 7.42 3.86
C LEU A 82 25.01 8.10 4.40
N PHE A 83 24.43 7.56 5.48
CA PHE A 83 23.20 8.07 6.10
C PHE A 83 23.45 8.95 7.32
N ALA A 84 24.70 9.15 7.75
CA ALA A 84 25.05 10.08 8.79
C ALA A 84 24.80 11.51 8.29
N ASP A 85 23.97 12.27 9.01
CA ASP A 85 23.77 13.69 8.71
C ASP A 85 25.13 14.41 8.91
N PRO A 86 25.61 15.25 7.99
CA PRO A 86 26.84 16.03 8.20
C PRO A 86 26.85 16.87 9.49
N GLY A 87 25.70 17.06 10.15
CA GLY A 87 25.57 17.66 11.47
C GLY A 87 25.89 16.77 12.68
N ASP A 88 25.87 15.44 12.54
CA ASP A 88 26.08 14.51 13.66
C ASP A 88 27.55 14.22 13.97
N VAL A 89 28.46 14.56 13.05
CA VAL A 89 29.91 14.31 13.17
C VAL A 89 30.59 15.31 14.12
N GLN A 90 29.96 16.44 14.46
CA GLN A 90 30.56 17.46 15.34
C GLN A 90 30.31 17.25 16.84
N ALA A 91 29.47 16.29 17.25
CA ALA A 91 29.09 16.11 18.66
C ALA A 91 30.06 15.25 19.49
N SER A 92 31.13 14.70 18.90
CA SER A 92 32.05 13.77 19.57
C SER A 92 33.50 14.25 19.69
N GLU A 93 33.84 15.46 19.22
CA GLU A 93 35.12 16.12 19.50
C GLU A 93 34.93 17.26 20.51
N GLY A 94 34.59 16.90 21.75
CA GLY A 94 34.32 17.90 22.78
C GLY A 94 34.01 17.33 24.17
N SER A 95 34.89 16.48 24.71
CA SER A 95 35.08 16.27 26.16
C SER A 95 36.38 15.50 26.42
#